data_AF-A0A146KEV4-F1
#
_entry.id   AF-A0A146KEV4-F1
#
_cell.length_a   1.000
_cell.length_b   1.000
_cell.length_c   1.000
_cell.angle_alpha   90.00
_cell.angle_beta   90.00
_cell.angle_gamma   90.00
#
_symmetry.space_group_name_H-M   'P 1'
#
loop_
_entity.id
_entity.type
_entity.pdbx_description
1 polymer ?
#
loop_
_entity_poly.entity_id
_entity_poly.type
_entity_poly.pdbx_seq_one_letter_code
_entity_poly.pdbx_strand_id
1 'polypeptide(L)'
;PNNIDCVIRKRLEKRLYCTLPDWQTRKLIITKSLMYFEQNYNFDQIEELKDVSGGFTVLELQMIIDDALITPRRKPNTNTEVNIETIIE
;
A
#
# COMPACT_ATOMS: atom_id res chain seq x y z
N PRO A 1 -1.49 -20.45 14.29
CA PRO A 1 -1.93 -21.83 13.97
C PRO A 1 -1.31 -22.92 14.86
N ASN A 2 0.01 -22.87 15.11
CA ASN A 2 0.73 -23.92 15.83
C ASN A 2 0.35 -24.05 17.31
N ASN A 3 -0.09 -22.94 17.92
CA ASN A 3 -0.53 -22.88 19.31
C ASN A 3 -2.02 -23.25 19.50
N ILE A 4 -2.74 -23.62 18.44
CA ILE A 4 -4.12 -24.11 18.54
C ILE A 4 -4.09 -25.57 18.96
N ASP A 5 -4.90 -25.98 19.95
CA ASP A 5 -4.98 -27.37 20.39
C ASP A 5 -5.28 -28.35 19.23
N CYS A 6 -4.71 -29.56 19.30
CA CYS A 6 -4.80 -30.56 18.25
C CYS A 6 -6.24 -31.03 18.01
N VAL A 7 -7.07 -31.10 19.06
CA VAL A 7 -8.48 -31.52 18.98
C VAL A 7 -9.30 -30.48 18.22
N ILE A 8 -9.10 -29.20 18.53
CA ILE A 8 -9.75 -28.08 17.83
C ILE A 8 -9.29 -28.04 16.37
N ARG A 9 -7.99 -28.22 16.12
CA ARG A 9 -7.44 -28.31 14.77
C ARG A 9 -8.12 -29.41 13.94
N LYS A 10 -8.38 -30.59 14.53
CA LYS A 10 -9.05 -31.71 13.83
C LYS A 10 -10.50 -31.39 13.45
N ARG A 11 -11.19 -30.57 14.24
CA ARG A 11 -12.56 -30.10 13.95
C ARG A 11 -12.62 -28.98 12.91
N LEU A 12 -11.50 -28.28 12.66
CA LEU A 12 -11.37 -27.32 11.57
C LEU A 12 -11.09 -28.06 10.25
N GLU A 13 -12.15 -28.41 9.52
CA GLU A 13 -12.12 -29.23 8.30
C GLU A 13 -11.35 -28.57 7.13
N LYS A 14 -11.47 -27.25 6.97
CA LYS A 14 -10.78 -26.49 5.92
C LYS A 14 -9.84 -25.48 6.55
N ARG A 15 -8.62 -25.41 6.02
CA ARG A 15 -7.60 -24.44 6.43
C ARG A 15 -7.05 -23.76 5.20
N LEU A 16 -7.13 -22.45 5.17
CA LEU A 16 -6.57 -21.63 4.11
C LEU A 16 -5.37 -20.89 4.68
N TYR A 17 -4.25 -20.94 3.97
CA TYR A 17 -3.11 -20.11 4.27
C TYR A 17 -3.26 -18.80 3.49
N CYS A 18 -3.50 -17.70 4.20
CA CYS A 18 -3.54 -16.38 3.60
C CYS A 18 -2.11 -15.86 3.47
N THR A 19 -1.58 -15.85 2.25
CA THR A 19 -0.27 -15.29 1.93
C THR A 19 -0.31 -13.77 1.91
N LEU A 20 0.87 -13.16 1.92
CA LEU A 20 1.00 -11.74 1.57
C LEU A 20 0.47 -11.47 0.14
N PRO A 21 -0.02 -10.25 -0.13
CA PRO A 21 -0.53 -9.89 -1.44
C PRO A 21 0.58 -9.85 -2.48
N ASP A 22 0.31 -10.44 -3.64
CA ASP A 22 1.17 -10.34 -4.81
C ASP A 22 1.12 -8.92 -5.42
N TRP A 23 1.98 -8.66 -6.41
CA TRP A 23 2.02 -7.33 -7.03
C TRP A 23 0.67 -6.91 -7.62
N GLN A 24 -0.04 -7.82 -8.29
CA GLN A 24 -1.34 -7.50 -8.90
C GLN A 24 -2.38 -7.09 -7.85
N THR A 25 -2.42 -7.79 -6.71
CA THR A 25 -3.30 -7.43 -5.59
C THR A 25 -2.88 -6.12 -4.95
N ARG A 26 -1.59 -5.88 -4.71
CA ARG A 26 -1.10 -4.60 -4.16
C ARG A 26 -1.44 -3.43 -5.08
N LYS A 27 -1.21 -3.57 -6.39
CA LYS A 27 -1.57 -2.58 -7.41
C LYS A 27 -3.06 -2.26 -7.37
N LEU A 28 -3.92 -3.28 -7.28
CA LEU A 28 -5.38 -3.10 -7.18
C LEU A 28 -5.79 -2.36 -5.91
N ILE A 29 -5.15 -2.65 -4.77
CA ILE A 29 -5.42 -1.95 -3.51
C ILE A 29 -5.05 -0.48 -3.64
N ILE A 30 -3.83 -0.20 -4.13
CA ILE A 30 -3.34 1.18 -4.34
C ILE A 30 -4.27 1.95 -5.27
N THR A 31 -4.64 1.39 -6.42
CA THR A 31 -5.52 2.08 -7.38
C THR A 31 -6.91 2.32 -6.84
N LYS A 32 -7.49 1.37 -6.09
CA LYS A 32 -8.79 1.56 -5.43
C LYS A 32 -8.75 2.66 -4.37
N SER A 33 -7.70 2.69 -3.54
CA SER A 33 -7.57 3.71 -2.50
C SER A 33 -7.38 5.11 -3.09
N LEU A 34 -6.74 5.21 -4.27
CA LEU A 34 -6.59 6.47 -5.00
C LEU A 34 -7.78 6.82 -5.90
N MET A 35 -8.73 5.93 -6.14
CA MET A 35 -9.86 6.15 -7.06
C MET A 35 -10.76 7.33 -6.64
N TYR A 36 -10.82 7.63 -5.34
CA TYR A 36 -11.58 8.76 -4.80
C TYR A 36 -10.90 10.12 -5.02
N PHE A 37 -9.62 10.12 -5.38
CA PHE A 37 -8.83 11.30 -5.67
C PHE A 37 -8.66 11.40 -7.18
N GLU A 38 -9.55 12.16 -7.82
CA GLU A 38 -9.49 12.37 -9.27
C GLU A 38 -8.16 13.03 -9.67
N GLN A 39 -7.38 12.33 -10.51
CA GLN A 39 -6.32 12.83 -11.40
C GLN A 39 -4.95 13.28 -10.84
N ASN A 40 -4.30 12.51 -9.96
CA ASN A 40 -2.89 12.81 -9.56
C ASN A 40 -1.92 11.63 -9.61
N TYR A 41 -2.15 10.60 -10.41
CA TYR A 41 -1.17 9.52 -10.57
C TYR A 41 -1.10 8.99 -12.00
N ASN A 42 0.13 8.76 -12.47
CA ASN A 42 0.38 8.03 -13.70
C ASN A 42 0.52 6.52 -13.40
N PHE A 43 0.12 5.67 -14.34
CA PHE A 43 0.29 4.22 -14.22
C PHE A 43 1.76 3.80 -14.10
N ASP A 44 2.68 4.56 -14.70
CA ASP A 44 4.11 4.30 -14.59
C ASP A 44 4.63 4.55 -13.16
N GLN A 45 4.14 5.60 -12.48
CA GLN A 45 4.48 5.90 -11.09
C GLN A 45 4.00 4.82 -10.13
N ILE A 46 2.84 4.20 -10.42
CA ILE A 46 2.39 3.06 -9.63
C ILE A 46 3.33 1.88 -9.83
N GLU A 47 3.85 1.67 -11.05
CA GLU A 47 4.75 0.53 -11.31
C GLU A 47 6.09 0.67 -10.56
N GLU A 48 6.57 1.89 -10.31
CA GLU A 48 7.74 2.14 -9.44
C GLU A 48 7.54 1.65 -8.00
N LEU A 49 6.29 1.63 -7.51
CA LEU A 49 5.98 1.13 -6.17
C LEU A 49 6.06 -0.39 -6.05
N LYS A 50 6.25 -1.13 -7.15
CA LYS A 50 6.29 -2.59 -7.17
C LYS A 50 7.37 -3.17 -6.27
N ASP A 51 8.57 -2.66 -6.44
CA ASP A 51 9.76 -3.15 -5.72
C ASP A 51 9.78 -2.62 -4.29
N VAL A 52 9.36 -1.36 -4.10
CA VAL A 52 9.29 -0.71 -2.78
C VAL A 52 8.25 -1.35 -1.87
N SER A 53 7.09 -1.74 -2.41
CA SER A 53 5.99 -2.37 -1.65
C SER A 53 6.14 -3.88 -1.45
N GLY A 54 7.27 -4.46 -1.85
CA GLY A 54 7.54 -5.88 -1.74
C GLY A 54 7.48 -6.36 -0.29
N GLY A 55 6.54 -7.27 -0.01
CA GLY A 55 6.39 -7.87 1.32
C GLY A 55 5.47 -7.11 2.28
N PHE A 56 4.86 -6.01 1.84
CA PHE A 56 3.90 -5.29 2.67
C PHE A 56 2.57 -6.02 2.78
N THR A 57 1.98 -5.94 3.96
CA THR A 57 0.59 -6.30 4.22
C THR A 57 -0.36 -5.25 3.65
N VAL A 58 -1.64 -5.63 3.51
CA VAL A 58 -2.69 -4.71 3.06
C VAL A 58 -2.82 -3.50 4.00
N LEU A 59 -2.65 -3.71 5.30
CA LEU A 59 -2.75 -2.65 6.30
C LEU A 59 -1.61 -1.64 6.18
N GLU A 60 -0.37 -2.12 6.05
CA GLU A 60 0.80 -1.24 5.88
C GLU A 60 0.67 -0.38 4.63
N LEU A 61 0.23 -0.97 3.51
CA LEU A 61 -0.08 -0.22 2.28
C LEU A 61 -1.11 0.88 2.53
N GLN A 62 -2.21 0.55 3.20
CA GLN A 62 -3.26 1.53 3.46
C GLN A 62 -2.76 2.67 4.36
N MET A 63 -1.98 2.36 5.41
CA MET A 63 -1.40 3.37 6.29
C MET A 63 -0.48 4.33 5.54
N ILE A 64 0.37 3.81 4.64
CA ILE A 64 1.27 4.63 3.82
C ILE A 64 0.46 5.54 2.88
N ILE A 65 -0.58 5.00 2.25
CA ILE A 65 -1.46 5.78 1.36
C ILE A 65 -2.17 6.88 2.16
N ASP A 66 -2.77 6.55 3.29
CA ASP A 66 -3.47 7.53 4.14
C ASP A 66 -2.51 8.62 4.64
N ASP A 67 -1.28 8.26 5.00
CA ASP A 67 -0.25 9.22 5.41
C ASP A 67 0.16 10.16 4.26
N ALA A 68 0.34 9.60 3.06
CA ALA A 68 0.63 10.37 1.85
C ALA A 68 -0.52 11.34 1.51
N LEU A 69 -1.78 10.92 1.68
CA LEU A 69 -2.96 11.76 1.43
C LEU A 69 -3.11 12.90 2.44
N ILE A 70 -2.65 12.70 3.69
CA ILE A 70 -2.70 13.73 4.73
C ILE A 70 -1.51 14.71 4.62
N THR A 71 -0.41 14.30 3.99
CA THR A 71 0.82 15.09 3.87
C THR A 71 0.59 16.52 3.33
N PRO A 72 -0.22 16.76 2.27
CA PRO A 72 -0.54 18.11 1.79
C PRO A 72 -1.16 19.03 2.85
N ARG A 73 -1.89 18.47 3.83
CA ARG A 73 -2.47 19.24 4.93
C ARG A 73 -1.47 19.54 6.05
N ARG A 74 -0.48 18.67 6.25
CA ARG A 74 0.57 18.84 7.28
C ARG A 74 1.64 19.85 6.85
N LYS A 75 1.93 19.91 5.55
CA LYS A 75 2.83 20.89 4.94
C LYS A 75 2.01 21.71 3.92
N PRO A 76 1.12 22.62 4.39
CA PRO A 76 0.49 23.54 3.47
C PRO A 76 1.59 24.38 2.82
N ASN A 77 1.75 24.24 1.49
CA ASN A 77 2.85 24.85 0.73
C ASN A 77 3.19 26.26 1.19
N THR A 78 4.42 26.46 1.66
CA THR A 78 5.16 27.68 1.34
C THR A 78 5.50 27.62 -0.15
N ASN A 79 4.58 28.15 -0.97
CA ASN A 79 4.71 28.57 -2.37
C ASN A 79 5.12 27.55 -3.45
N THR A 80 4.23 27.42 -4.43
CA THR A 80 4.47 27.55 -5.88
C THR A 80 5.88 27.33 -6.42
N GLU A 81 5.94 26.51 -7.48
CA GLU A 81 7.09 26.15 -8.36
C GLU A 81 7.80 24.84 -8.00
N VAL A 82 7.35 23.77 -8.67
CA VAL A 82 8.13 22.54 -8.83
C VAL A 82 9.31 22.88 -9.74
N ASN A 83 10.46 23.18 -9.14
CA ASN A 83 11.74 23.29 -9.83
C ASN A 83 12.50 21.98 -9.65
N ILE A 84 12.95 21.39 -10.77
CA ILE A 84 13.40 19.99 -10.87
C ILE A 84 14.84 19.78 -10.34
N GLU A 85 15.50 20.81 -9.81
CA GLU A 85 16.96 20.74 -9.55
C GLU A 85 17.36 20.22 -8.16
N THR A 86 16.45 20.04 -7.20
CA THR A 86 16.80 19.62 -5.82
C THR A 86 16.78 18.12 -5.56
N ILE A 87 16.87 17.28 -6.60
CA ILE A 87 16.99 15.81 -6.46
C ILE A 87 18.47 15.34 -6.51
N ILE A 88 19.44 16.24 -6.71
CA ILE A 88 20.86 15.90 -6.60
C ILE A 88 21.48 16.72 -5.46
N GLU A 89 21.31 16.24 -4.22
CA GLU A 89 22.26 16.36 -3.09
C GLU A 89 21.81 15.49 -1.91
#